data_AF-A0A2I0FLK5-F1
#
_entry.id   AF-A0A2I0FLK5-F1
#
_cell.length_a   1.000
_cell.length_b   1.000
_cell.length_c   1.000
_cell.angle_alpha   90.00
_cell.angle_beta   90.00
_cell.angle_gamma   90.00
#
_symmetry.space_group_name_H-M   'P 1'
#
loop_
_entity.id
_entity.type
_entity.pdbx_description
1 polymer ?
#
loop_
_entity_poly.entity_id
_entity_poly.type
_entity_poly.pdbx_seq_one_letter_code
_entity_poly.pdbx_strand_id
1 'polypeptide(L)'
;MQQYQGFLITIALILLIVFTSRYFKWWMKGIITIYYIAFAYIFITGRNEIDKIYEGILPVPEAYWDENSEWVYNMSHFLYVPLFVILVYIYIRWIMRVDTAWAKVLIVLTIIPVTLLFLFSHFFFNFGYGYRP
;
A
#
# COMPACT_ATOMS: atom_id res chain seq x y z
N MET A 1 15.28 0.36 -11.41
CA MET A 1 13.86 -0.05 -11.58
C MET A 1 13.54 -1.38 -10.90
N GLN A 2 14.39 -2.42 -10.99
CA GLN A 2 14.18 -3.72 -10.33
C GLN A 2 13.91 -3.58 -8.81
N GLN A 3 14.66 -2.69 -8.14
CA GLN A 3 14.51 -2.35 -6.73
C GLN A 3 13.08 -1.93 -6.33
N TYR A 4 12.30 -1.31 -7.22
CA TYR A 4 10.96 -0.78 -6.88
C TYR A 4 9.80 -1.59 -7.48
N GLN A 5 10.09 -2.73 -8.13
CA GLN A 5 9.06 -3.49 -8.84
C GLN A 5 7.91 -3.94 -7.93
N GLY A 6 8.22 -4.53 -6.76
CA GLY A 6 7.18 -4.98 -5.83
C GLY A 6 6.30 -3.83 -5.32
N PHE A 7 6.89 -2.64 -5.14
CA PHE A 7 6.18 -1.45 -4.73
C PHE A 7 5.22 -0.95 -5.83
N LEU A 8 5.71 -0.85 -7.07
CA LEU A 8 4.89 -0.42 -8.20
C LEU A 8 3.77 -1.42 -8.51
N ILE A 9 4.03 -2.73 -8.35
CA ILE A 9 2.99 -3.77 -8.45
C ILE A 9 1.92 -3.57 -7.39
N THR A 10 2.31 -3.26 -6.15
CA THR A 10 1.36 -2.98 -5.06
C THR A 10 0.45 -1.80 -5.41
N ILE A 11 1.02 -0.69 -5.89
CA ILE A 11 0.24 0.46 -6.36
C ILE A 11 -0.70 0.06 -7.51
N ALA A 12 -0.20 -0.69 -8.49
CA ALA A 12 -1.01 -1.14 -9.63
C ALA A 12 -2.21 -1.99 -9.18
N LEU A 13 -2.03 -2.89 -8.20
CA LEU A 13 -3.11 -3.69 -7.63
C LEU A 13 -4.13 -2.82 -6.88
N ILE A 14 -3.67 -1.82 -6.12
CA ILE A 14 -4.57 -0.87 -5.45
C ILE A 14 -5.42 -0.11 -6.46
N LEU A 15 -4.78 0.43 -7.52
CA LEU A 15 -5.50 1.11 -8.59
C LEU A 15 -6.44 0.15 -9.31
N LEU A 16 -6.06 -1.09 -9.55
CA LEU A 16 -6.94 -2.10 -10.15
C LEU A 16 -8.21 -2.30 -9.30
N ILE A 17 -8.10 -2.42 -7.98
CA ILE A 17 -9.25 -2.50 -7.06
C ILE A 17 -10.15 -1.26 -7.22
N VAL A 18 -9.57 -0.07 -7.28
CA VAL A 18 -10.31 1.20 -7.42
C VAL A 18 -11.00 1.30 -8.78
N PHE A 19 -10.32 0.93 -9.87
CA PHE A 19 -10.86 1.03 -11.23
C PHE A 19 -11.93 -0.03 -11.52
N THR A 20 -11.78 -1.25 -10.99
CA THR A 20 -12.77 -2.33 -11.12
C THR A 20 -13.98 -2.11 -10.20
N SER A 21 -13.82 -1.38 -9.10
CA SER A 21 -14.92 -1.04 -8.22
C SER A 21 -15.92 -0.08 -8.89
N ARG A 22 -17.18 -0.51 -8.94
CA ARG A 22 -18.33 0.28 -9.41
C ARG A 22 -18.79 1.36 -8.43
N TYR A 23 -18.23 1.41 -7.22
CA TYR A 23 -18.67 2.34 -6.16
C TYR A 23 -17.99 3.71 -6.23
N PHE A 24 -16.92 3.83 -7.00
CA PHE A 24 -16.21 5.08 -7.21
C PHE A 24 -16.67 5.76 -8.49
N LYS A 25 -17.01 7.05 -8.37
CA LYS A 25 -17.22 7.93 -9.52
C LYS A 25 -15.87 8.19 -10.20
N TRP A 26 -15.90 8.55 -11.49
CA TRP A 26 -14.69 8.79 -12.28
C TRP A 26 -13.74 9.82 -11.64
N TRP A 27 -14.27 10.91 -11.07
CA TRP A 27 -13.47 11.93 -10.38
C TRP A 27 -12.80 11.39 -9.10
N MET A 28 -13.46 10.50 -8.35
CA MET A 28 -12.87 9.87 -7.17
C MET A 28 -11.71 8.96 -7.56
N LYS A 29 -11.88 8.19 -8.65
CA LYS A 29 -10.79 7.37 -9.22
C LYS A 29 -9.60 8.26 -9.61
N GLY A 30 -9.86 9.43 -10.22
CA GLY A 30 -8.84 10.41 -10.54
C GLY A 30 -8.06 10.90 -9.32
N ILE A 31 -8.74 11.32 -8.24
CA ILE A 31 -8.09 11.78 -7.00
C ILE A 31 -7.22 10.67 -6.39
N ILE A 32 -7.77 9.46 -6.27
CA ILE A 32 -7.02 8.32 -5.72
C ILE A 32 -5.80 7.99 -6.58
N THR A 33 -5.93 8.10 -7.91
CA THR A 33 -4.82 7.86 -8.84
C THR A 33 -3.72 8.89 -8.67
N ILE A 34 -4.08 10.18 -8.63
CA ILE A 34 -3.11 11.27 -8.38
C ILE A 34 -2.41 11.07 -7.04
N TYR A 35 -3.15 10.70 -6.00
CA TYR A 35 -2.60 10.40 -4.68
C TYR A 35 -1.51 9.32 -4.75
N TYR A 36 -1.80 8.16 -5.34
CA TYR A 36 -0.83 7.06 -5.38
C TYR A 36 0.34 7.32 -6.34
N ILE A 37 0.14 8.09 -7.42
CA ILE A 37 1.24 8.53 -8.29
C ILE A 37 2.17 9.49 -7.52
N ALA A 38 1.61 10.48 -6.83
CA ALA A 38 2.40 11.41 -6.02
C ALA A 38 3.13 10.68 -4.89
N PHE A 39 2.45 9.73 -4.22
CA PHE A 39 3.06 8.87 -3.22
C PHE A 39 4.24 8.06 -3.78
N ALA A 40 4.07 7.46 -4.97
CA ALA A 40 5.15 6.72 -5.63
C ALA A 40 6.39 7.59 -5.86
N TYR A 41 6.18 8.81 -6.35
CA TYR A 41 7.25 9.77 -6.57
C TYR A 41 7.97 10.14 -5.27
N ILE A 42 7.23 10.45 -4.20
CA ILE A 42 7.79 10.82 -2.89
C ILE A 42 8.61 9.65 -2.31
N PHE A 43 8.03 8.44 -2.30
CA PHE A 43 8.71 7.27 -1.75
C PHE A 43 10.02 6.95 -2.47
N ILE A 44 10.01 6.94 -3.80
CA ILE A 44 11.19 6.63 -4.62
C ILE A 44 12.25 7.72 -4.46
N THR A 45 11.85 8.99 -4.48
CA THR A 45 12.80 10.11 -4.35
C THR A 45 13.45 10.11 -2.98
N GLY A 46 12.67 10.02 -1.89
CA GLY A 46 13.21 10.01 -0.53
C GLY A 46 14.13 8.81 -0.28
N ARG A 47 13.80 7.63 -0.80
CA ARG A 47 14.70 6.47 -0.69
C ARG A 47 16.00 6.67 -1.45
N ASN A 48 15.94 7.15 -2.70
CA ASN A 48 17.15 7.42 -3.49
C ASN A 48 18.03 8.48 -2.83
N GLU A 49 17.46 9.47 -2.14
CA GLU A 49 18.21 10.46 -1.37
C GLU A 49 18.94 9.83 -0.20
N ILE A 50 18.27 8.97 0.59
CA ILE A 50 18.92 8.21 1.68
C ILE A 50 20.04 7.32 1.10
N ASP A 51 19.75 6.53 0.08
CA ASP A 51 20.74 5.63 -0.56
C ASP A 51 21.97 6.42 -1.05
N LYS A 52 21.77 7.65 -1.58
CA LYS A 52 22.85 8.52 -2.05
C LYS A 52 23.71 9.10 -0.93
N ILE A 53 23.13 9.42 0.24
CA ILE A 53 23.88 9.97 1.39
C ILE A 53 24.94 8.97 1.87
N TYR A 54 24.61 7.68 1.84
CA TYR A 54 25.47 6.60 2.33
C TYR A 54 26.18 5.83 1.22
N GLU A 55 26.15 6.34 -0.01
CA GLU A 55 26.77 5.72 -1.17
C GLU A 55 28.30 5.60 -0.99
N GLY A 56 28.83 4.39 -1.22
CA GLY A 56 30.28 4.12 -1.11
C GLY A 56 30.82 3.95 0.31
N ILE A 57 29.97 4.04 1.35
CA ILE A 57 30.37 3.78 2.74
C ILE A 57 30.18 2.29 3.05
N LEU A 58 31.29 1.58 3.25
CA LEU A 58 31.30 0.16 3.60
C LEU A 58 32.07 -0.09 4.91
N PRO A 59 31.53 -0.88 5.85
CA PRO A 59 30.20 -1.49 5.83
C PRO A 59 29.07 -0.45 5.95
N VAL A 60 27.86 -0.80 5.51
CA VAL A 60 26.69 0.10 5.60
C VAL A 60 26.46 0.46 7.08
N PRO A 61 26.48 1.77 7.43
CA PRO A 61 26.45 2.19 8.83
C PRO A 61 25.06 2.01 9.45
N GLU A 62 25.00 1.92 10.78
CA GLU A 62 23.73 1.79 11.52
C GLU A 62 22.78 2.97 11.24
N ALA A 63 23.33 4.18 11.09
CA ALA A 63 22.56 5.38 10.77
C ALA A 63 21.72 5.25 9.49
N TYR A 64 22.24 4.57 8.45
CA TYR A 64 21.48 4.28 7.23
C TYR A 64 20.24 3.44 7.56
N TRP A 65 20.43 2.38 8.36
CA TRP A 65 19.36 1.46 8.68
C TRP A 65 18.28 2.12 9.52
N ASP A 66 18.65 2.95 10.50
CA ASP A 66 17.68 3.67 11.32
C ASP A 66 16.84 4.63 10.46
N GLU A 67 17.50 5.42 9.62
CA GLU A 67 16.85 6.40 8.73
C GLU A 67 15.96 5.73 7.67
N ASN A 68 16.47 4.70 7.00
CA ASN A 68 15.69 3.96 5.99
C ASN A 68 14.52 3.19 6.62
N SER A 69 14.71 2.56 7.78
CA SER A 69 13.64 1.82 8.46
C SER A 69 12.52 2.77 8.88
N GLU A 70 12.86 3.92 9.46
CA GLU A 70 11.90 4.94 9.85
C GLU A 70 11.15 5.51 8.64
N TRP A 71 11.88 5.85 7.56
CA TRP A 71 11.28 6.31 6.31
C TRP A 71 10.27 5.30 5.76
N VAL A 72 10.67 4.03 5.65
CA VAL A 72 9.81 2.97 5.12
C VAL A 72 8.60 2.71 6.02
N TYR A 73 8.79 2.70 7.34
CA TYR A 73 7.71 2.53 8.30
C TYR A 73 6.66 3.64 8.15
N ASN A 74 7.09 4.90 8.10
CA ASN A 74 6.20 6.04 7.89
C ASN A 74 5.48 5.95 6.55
N MET A 75 6.21 5.66 5.47
CA MET A 75 5.65 5.51 4.12
C MET A 75 4.66 4.35 4.02
N SER A 76 4.86 3.27 4.79
CA SER A 76 3.90 2.17 4.84
C SER A 76 2.53 2.62 5.34
N HIS A 77 2.45 3.53 6.33
CA HIS A 77 1.18 4.07 6.80
C HIS A 77 0.48 4.88 5.70
N PHE A 78 1.22 5.73 4.99
CA PHE A 78 0.69 6.51 3.87
C PHE A 78 0.25 5.64 2.68
N LEU A 79 0.82 4.44 2.51
CA LEU A 79 0.38 3.47 1.50
C LEU A 79 -0.87 2.71 1.95
N TYR A 80 -0.85 2.15 3.16
CA TYR A 80 -1.80 1.14 3.61
C TYR A 80 -3.03 1.70 4.32
N VAL A 81 -2.95 2.86 4.99
CA VAL A 81 -4.13 3.48 5.62
C VAL A 81 -5.18 3.90 4.57
N PRO A 82 -4.81 4.59 3.47
CA PRO A 82 -5.79 4.89 2.42
C PRO A 82 -6.34 3.63 1.75
N LEU A 83 -5.53 2.60 1.55
CA LEU A 83 -6.00 1.29 1.06
C LEU A 83 -7.03 0.69 2.03
N PHE A 84 -6.78 0.71 3.33
CA PHE A 84 -7.72 0.25 4.35
C PHE A 84 -9.06 0.99 4.25
N VAL A 85 -9.03 2.32 4.15
CA VAL A 85 -10.24 3.15 3.97
C VAL A 85 -10.99 2.78 2.69
N ILE A 86 -10.28 2.58 1.58
CA ILE A 86 -10.86 2.13 0.30
C ILE A 86 -11.56 0.78 0.45
N LEU A 87 -10.92 -0.20 1.09
CA LEU A 87 -11.47 -1.54 1.29
C LEU A 87 -12.71 -1.49 2.19
N VAL A 88 -12.65 -0.78 3.32
CA VAL A 88 -13.79 -0.58 4.23
C VAL A 88 -14.96 0.04 3.49
N TYR A 89 -14.72 1.10 2.70
CA TYR A 89 -15.77 1.72 1.90
C TYR A 89 -16.42 0.72 0.93
N ILE A 90 -15.62 -0.07 0.20
CA ILE A 90 -16.15 -1.10 -0.73
C ILE A 90 -17.01 -2.11 0.03
N TYR A 91 -16.53 -2.64 1.17
CA TYR A 91 -17.25 -3.61 1.97
C TYR A 91 -18.58 -3.08 2.51
N ILE A 92 -18.59 -1.85 3.04
CA ILE A 92 -19.83 -1.19 3.50
C ILE A 92 -20.82 -1.08 2.33
N ARG A 93 -20.37 -0.66 1.15
CA ARG A 93 -21.22 -0.56 -0.05
C ARG A 93 -21.71 -1.93 -0.56
N TRP A 94 -20.94 -3.00 -0.37
CA TRP A 94 -21.36 -4.38 -0.67
C TRP A 94 -22.49 -4.82 0.25
N ILE A 95 -22.29 -4.70 1.56
CA ILE A 95 -23.26 -5.14 2.57
C ILE A 95 -24.59 -4.39 2.44
N MET A 96 -24.55 -3.07 2.18
CA MET A 96 -25.77 -2.26 2.03
C MET A 96 -26.56 -2.56 0.76
N ARG A 97 -25.95 -3.19 -0.27
CA ARG A 97 -26.62 -3.47 -1.56
C ARG A 97 -27.28 -4.83 -1.66
N VAL A 98 -27.04 -5.70 -0.68
CA VAL A 98 -27.49 -7.08 -0.72
C VAL A 98 -28.65 -7.25 0.25
N ASP A 99 -29.77 -7.77 -0.23
CA ASP A 99 -30.98 -7.89 0.59
C ASP A 99 -30.98 -9.13 1.47
N THR A 100 -30.33 -10.22 1.02
CA THR A 100 -30.35 -11.50 1.73
C THR A 100 -29.31 -11.56 2.84
N ALA A 101 -29.73 -12.02 4.02
CA ALA A 101 -28.85 -12.19 5.17
C ALA A 101 -27.69 -13.15 4.87
N TRP A 102 -27.96 -14.22 4.11
CA TRP A 102 -26.93 -15.20 3.73
C TRP A 102 -25.81 -14.59 2.90
N ALA A 103 -26.14 -13.76 1.90
CA ALA A 103 -25.10 -13.14 1.09
C ALA A 103 -24.31 -12.06 1.85
N LYS A 104 -24.91 -11.40 2.86
CA LYS A 104 -24.16 -10.55 3.80
C LYS A 104 -23.14 -11.36 4.61
N VAL A 105 -23.51 -12.55 5.09
CA VAL A 105 -22.59 -13.47 5.79
C VAL A 105 -21.43 -13.86 4.87
N LEU A 106 -21.71 -14.25 3.63
CA LEU A 106 -20.66 -14.58 2.66
C LEU A 106 -19.71 -13.41 2.42
N ILE A 107 -20.23 -12.18 2.29
CA ILE A 107 -19.39 -10.97 2.16
C ILE A 107 -18.48 -10.81 3.39
N VAL A 108 -19.03 -10.92 4.60
CA VAL A 108 -18.24 -10.80 5.84
C VAL A 108 -17.16 -11.89 5.92
N LEU A 109 -17.45 -13.12 5.49
CA LEU A 109 -16.44 -14.19 5.46
C LEU A 109 -15.26 -13.87 4.53
N THR A 110 -15.47 -13.13 3.44
CA THR A 110 -14.36 -12.69 2.57
C THR A 110 -13.44 -11.67 3.21
N ILE A 111 -13.84 -11.01 4.31
CA ILE A 111 -12.97 -10.07 5.03
C ILE A 111 -11.73 -10.80 5.57
N ILE A 112 -11.85 -12.08 5.94
CA ILE A 112 -10.75 -12.88 6.49
C ILE A 112 -9.60 -13.00 5.49
N PRO A 113 -9.77 -13.57 4.28
CA PRO A 113 -8.68 -13.66 3.31
C PRO A 113 -8.18 -12.29 2.86
N VAL A 114 -9.04 -11.27 2.75
CA VAL A 114 -8.60 -9.90 2.41
C VAL A 114 -7.73 -9.30 3.50
N THR A 115 -8.06 -9.51 4.77
CA THR A 115 -7.26 -9.03 5.90
C THR A 115 -5.90 -9.73 5.95
N LEU A 116 -5.87 -11.05 5.72
CA LEU A 116 -4.61 -11.79 5.64
C LEU A 116 -3.72 -11.28 4.51
N LEU A 117 -4.27 -11.05 3.32
CA LEU A 117 -3.53 -10.47 2.20
C LEU A 117 -3.02 -9.06 2.50
N PHE A 118 -3.84 -8.22 3.15
CA PHE A 118 -3.46 -6.89 3.57
C PHE A 118 -2.27 -6.92 4.53
N LEU A 119 -2.37 -7.70 5.62
CA LEU A 119 -1.30 -7.85 6.61
C LEU A 119 -0.02 -8.43 5.99
N PHE A 120 -0.17 -9.46 5.15
CA PHE A 120 0.94 -10.06 4.43
C PHE A 120 1.64 -9.01 3.55
N SER A 121 0.89 -8.27 2.74
CA SER A 121 1.47 -7.23 1.88
C SER A 121 2.16 -6.13 2.68
N HIS A 122 1.56 -5.67 3.80
CA HIS A 122 2.13 -4.67 4.69
C HIS A 122 3.45 -5.15 5.31
N PHE A 123 3.49 -6.40 5.77
CA PHE A 123 4.70 -7.02 6.28
C PHE A 123 5.78 -7.08 5.20
N PHE A 124 5.47 -7.61 4.01
CA PHE A 124 6.45 -7.72 2.92
C PHE A 124 6.96 -6.38 2.42
N PHE A 125 6.14 -5.33 2.45
CA PHE A 125 6.58 -3.98 2.13
C PHE A 125 7.63 -3.50 3.13
N ASN A 126 7.33 -3.55 4.43
CA ASN A 126 8.26 -3.12 5.47
C ASN A 126 9.52 -4.00 5.50
N PHE A 127 9.36 -5.31 5.35
CA PHE A 127 10.48 -6.25 5.30
C PHE A 127 11.37 -6.03 4.07
N GLY A 128 10.77 -5.94 2.88
CA GLY A 128 11.53 -5.81 1.63
C GLY A 128 12.27 -4.48 1.49
N TYR A 129 11.80 -3.44 2.19
CA TYR A 129 12.30 -2.09 1.99
C TYR A 129 13.00 -1.48 3.20
N GLY A 130 12.59 -1.84 4.42
CA GLY A 130 13.06 -1.25 5.67
C GLY A 130 13.76 -2.24 6.60
N TYR A 131 13.93 -3.50 6.22
CA TYR A 131 14.61 -4.47 7.08
C TYR A 131 16.13 -4.25 7.09
N ARG A 132 16.71 -4.25 8.30
CA ARG A 132 18.15 -4.30 8.54
C ARG A 132 18.63 -5.77 8.55
N PRO A 133 19.46 -6.19 7.58
CA PRO A 133 20.01 -7.55 7.51
C PRO A 133 21.01 -7.86 8.63
#